data_AF-A0A163VTC7-F1
#
_entry.id   AF-A0A163VTC7-F1
#
_cell.length_a   1.000
_cell.length_b   1.000
_cell.length_c   1.000
_cell.angle_alpha   90.00
_cell.angle_beta   90.00
_cell.angle_gamma   90.00
#
_symmetry.space_group_name_H-M   'P 1'
#
loop_
_entity.id
_entity.type
_entity.pdbx_description
1 polymer ?
#
loop_
_entity_poly.entity_id
_entity_poly.type
_entity_poly.pdbx_seq_one_letter_code
_entity_poly.pdbx_strand_id
1 'polypeptide(L)'
;MNKHVSLITATLLLSASLLSACGSAPAPSAQANNGQASSAPSKTENPTVSDTAIKEGTAKLLKTAKQLSKAATAGDEAKVKELGPKLEDAWGAFEDGVKPKYPDLYEKIEKNLDPAIAASKASPLNKDVLSKANDQLIQTLYDLSQKLIPVDQIKAGATQMLGIAGDLKKEIEAGNEAKVKELGPKLEDVWSTFEDGVRPRSAELYGKLEKSLNPEVAGSQKSPLDKQALSQLNDGLTQALNEMLQTIK
;
A
#
# COMPACT_ATOMS: atom_id res chain seq x y z
N MET A 1 -11.48 37.50 -16.50
CA MET A 1 -10.35 38.45 -16.62
C MET A 1 -10.33 39.34 -15.39
N ASN A 2 -9.33 39.19 -14.55
CA ASN A 2 -8.43 40.25 -14.08
C ASN A 2 -7.43 39.65 -13.11
N LYS A 3 -6.15 39.89 -13.42
CA LYS A 3 -4.96 39.32 -12.81
C LYS A 3 -4.57 40.18 -11.61
N HIS A 4 -4.15 39.55 -10.51
CA HIS A 4 -3.29 40.22 -9.53
C HIS A 4 -1.99 39.44 -9.39
N VAL A 5 -0.96 40.04 -9.99
CA VAL A 5 0.45 39.73 -9.85
C VAL A 5 0.91 40.37 -8.54
N SER A 6 1.54 39.60 -7.65
CA SER A 6 2.36 40.14 -6.56
C SER A 6 3.77 39.58 -6.71
N LEU A 7 4.66 40.48 -7.10
CA LEU A 7 6.10 40.33 -7.24
C LEU A 7 6.72 40.83 -5.92
N ILE A 8 7.48 40.02 -5.19
CA ILE A 8 8.32 40.52 -4.09
C ILE A 8 9.76 40.04 -4.27
N THR A 9 10.62 41.03 -4.09
CA THR A 9 11.99 41.23 -4.48
C THR A 9 13.00 40.34 -3.75
N ALA A 10 14.05 39.97 -4.47
CA ALA A 10 15.26 39.31 -3.97
C ALA A 10 16.14 40.28 -3.17
N THR A 11 16.81 39.76 -2.13
CA THR A 11 17.95 40.43 -1.49
C THR A 11 19.14 39.48 -1.47
N LEU A 12 20.14 39.81 -2.29
CA LEU A 12 21.48 39.22 -2.30
C LEU A 12 22.28 39.75 -1.11
N LEU A 13 23.01 38.89 -0.41
CA LEU A 13 24.11 39.29 0.47
C LEU A 13 25.38 38.56 0.03
N LEU A 14 26.31 39.37 -0.48
CA LEU A 14 27.59 39.03 -1.06
C LEU A 14 28.66 39.28 0.00
N SER A 15 29.38 38.24 0.43
CA SER A 15 30.55 38.37 1.32
C SER A 15 31.77 37.77 0.61
N ALA A 16 32.64 38.66 0.11
CA ALA A 16 33.93 38.32 -0.47
C ALA A 16 35.03 38.40 0.60
N SER A 17 35.89 37.39 0.66
CA SER A 17 37.15 37.41 1.40
C SER A 17 38.27 36.77 0.57
N LEU A 18 39.04 37.67 -0.05
CA LEU A 18 40.49 37.73 -0.34
C LEU A 18 41.36 36.47 -0.62
N LEU A 19 42.22 36.69 -1.61
CA LEU A 19 43.25 35.83 -2.21
C LEU A 19 44.51 35.64 -1.35
N SER A 20 45.17 34.50 -1.54
CA SER A 20 46.64 34.26 -1.53
C SER A 20 46.84 32.80 -1.97
N ALA A 21 47.82 32.33 -2.74
CA ALA A 21 48.86 32.86 -3.62
C ALA A 21 49.33 31.64 -4.48
N CYS A 22 49.86 31.88 -5.68
CA CYS A 22 50.31 30.84 -6.63
C CYS A 22 51.82 30.55 -6.49
N GLY A 23 52.28 29.32 -6.73
CA GLY A 23 53.70 29.03 -6.94
C GLY A 23 54.06 27.54 -6.92
N SER A 24 54.67 27.03 -8.01
CA SER A 24 55.16 25.65 -8.15
C SER A 24 56.69 25.60 -8.43
N ALA A 25 57.41 24.78 -7.62
CA ALA A 25 58.66 23.99 -7.84
C ALA A 25 59.97 24.65 -8.36
N PRO A 26 61.20 24.18 -8.00
CA PRO A 26 61.62 22.78 -7.73
C PRO A 26 62.53 22.49 -6.49
N ALA A 27 62.79 21.19 -6.26
CA ALA A 27 63.39 20.50 -5.09
C ALA A 27 64.94 20.67 -4.92
N PRO A 28 65.62 20.19 -3.82
CA PRO A 28 65.74 18.76 -3.48
C PRO A 28 65.81 18.34 -1.98
N SER A 29 65.35 17.10 -1.72
CA SER A 29 65.70 16.09 -0.68
C SER A 29 65.87 16.43 0.81
N ALA A 30 64.99 15.86 1.67
CA ALA A 30 65.35 15.01 2.81
C ALA A 30 64.11 14.31 3.46
N GLN A 31 64.22 12.98 3.58
CA GLN A 31 63.65 12.02 4.56
C GLN A 31 62.23 12.17 5.19
N ALA A 32 61.39 11.17 4.89
CA ALA A 32 60.51 10.35 5.77
C ALA A 32 59.64 10.96 6.88
N ASN A 33 58.30 10.77 6.82
CA ASN A 33 57.55 9.80 7.66
C ASN A 33 56.01 9.86 7.36
N ASN A 34 55.34 8.74 7.64
CA ASN A 34 53.91 8.40 7.53
C ASN A 34 52.85 9.50 7.74
N GLY A 35 51.78 9.47 6.93
CA GLY A 35 50.56 10.26 7.14
C GLY A 35 49.42 9.98 6.15
N GLN A 36 48.73 8.86 6.37
CA GLN A 36 47.26 8.68 6.24
C GLN A 36 46.50 9.58 5.24
N ALA A 37 46.16 9.02 4.07
CA ALA A 37 45.19 9.60 3.15
C ALA A 37 43.78 9.55 3.79
N SER A 38 43.22 10.72 4.08
CA SER A 38 41.85 10.89 4.54
C SER A 38 40.91 10.79 3.33
N SER A 39 40.25 9.65 3.19
CA SER A 39 39.17 9.45 2.21
C SER A 39 37.99 10.36 2.60
N ALA A 40 37.59 11.23 1.68
CA ALA A 40 36.37 12.01 1.79
C ALA A 40 35.16 11.08 2.06
N PRO A 41 34.20 11.46 2.91
CA PRO A 41 33.02 10.65 3.15
C PRO A 41 32.19 10.61 1.85
N SER A 42 32.06 9.40 1.29
CA SER A 42 31.09 9.08 0.26
C SER A 42 29.72 9.60 0.70
N LYS A 43 29.04 10.31 -0.20
CA LYS A 43 27.62 10.64 -0.07
C LYS A 43 26.88 9.38 0.39
N THR A 44 26.24 9.47 1.54
CA THR A 44 25.27 8.50 2.03
C THR A 44 24.24 8.28 0.93
N GLU A 45 24.29 7.14 0.24
CA GLU A 45 23.18 6.67 -0.56
C GLU A 45 22.00 6.53 0.40
N ASN A 46 20.91 7.27 0.13
CA ASN A 46 19.66 7.02 0.82
C ASN A 46 19.33 5.53 0.65
N PRO A 47 18.93 4.82 1.73
CA PRO A 47 18.55 3.42 1.62
C PRO A 47 17.46 3.30 0.56
N THR A 48 17.75 2.57 -0.52
CA THR A 48 16.81 2.37 -1.61
C THR A 48 15.62 1.58 -1.07
N VAL A 49 14.41 2.14 -1.14
CA VAL A 49 13.18 1.48 -0.72
C VAL A 49 12.94 0.23 -1.58
N SER A 50 12.78 -0.93 -0.94
CA SER A 50 12.61 -2.22 -1.63
C SER A 50 11.21 -2.35 -2.26
N ASP A 51 11.06 -3.24 -3.25
CA ASP A 51 9.74 -3.54 -3.84
C ASP A 51 8.74 -4.07 -2.80
N THR A 52 9.24 -4.86 -1.85
CA THR A 52 8.44 -5.34 -0.71
C THR A 52 7.93 -4.17 0.14
N ALA A 53 8.78 -3.20 0.47
CA ALA A 53 8.38 -2.04 1.23
C ALA A 53 7.36 -1.16 0.47
N ILE A 54 7.50 -1.03 -0.85
CA ILE A 54 6.51 -0.33 -1.69
C ILE A 54 5.16 -1.08 -1.67
N LYS A 55 5.17 -2.40 -1.80
CA LYS A 55 3.95 -3.23 -1.75
C LYS A 55 3.26 -3.13 -0.39
N GLU A 56 3.99 -3.30 0.70
CA GLU A 56 3.45 -3.20 2.06
C GLU A 56 2.95 -1.79 2.38
N GLY A 57 3.71 -0.76 1.99
CA GLY A 57 3.33 0.64 2.13
C GLY A 57 2.05 0.97 1.37
N THR A 58 1.94 0.50 0.12
CA THR A 58 0.72 0.66 -0.70
C THR A 58 -0.48 -0.01 -0.04
N ALA A 59 -0.34 -1.25 0.43
CA ALA A 59 -1.42 -1.96 1.13
C ALA A 59 -1.85 -1.23 2.41
N LYS A 60 -0.89 -0.71 3.19
CA LYS A 60 -1.18 0.07 4.41
C LYS A 60 -1.90 1.38 4.10
N LEU A 61 -1.45 2.13 3.10
CA LEU A 61 -2.09 3.38 2.69
C LEU A 61 -3.50 3.13 2.16
N LEU A 62 -3.68 2.11 1.33
CA LEU A 62 -4.99 1.69 0.81
C LEU A 62 -5.93 1.26 1.94
N LYS A 63 -5.45 0.54 2.96
CA LYS A 63 -6.22 0.20 4.16
C LYS A 63 -6.69 1.45 4.91
N THR A 64 -5.81 2.42 5.14
CA THR A 64 -6.16 3.69 5.80
C THR A 64 -7.21 4.46 4.99
N ALA A 65 -7.06 4.54 3.67
CA ALA A 65 -8.03 5.18 2.78
C ALA A 65 -9.40 4.46 2.80
N LYS A 66 -9.42 3.12 2.77
CA LYS A 66 -10.65 2.32 2.93
C LYS A 66 -11.33 2.58 4.29
N GLN A 67 -10.56 2.71 5.37
CA GLN A 67 -11.08 3.06 6.70
C GLN A 67 -11.66 4.48 6.74
N LEU A 68 -11.01 5.43 6.07
CA LEU A 68 -11.50 6.81 5.95
C LEU A 68 -12.86 6.85 5.23
N SER A 69 -13.02 6.08 4.15
CA SER A 69 -14.31 5.93 3.44
C SER A 69 -15.40 5.39 4.39
N LYS A 70 -15.11 4.32 5.15
CA LYS A 70 -16.05 3.75 6.14
C LYS A 70 -16.45 4.78 7.21
N ALA A 71 -15.50 5.53 7.77
CA ALA A 71 -15.77 6.56 8.76
C ALA A 71 -16.63 7.70 8.19
N ALA A 72 -16.35 8.13 6.95
CA ALA A 72 -17.13 9.14 6.26
C ALA A 72 -18.58 8.70 6.03
N THR A 73 -18.80 7.47 5.55
CA THR A 73 -20.14 6.87 5.38
C THR A 73 -20.89 6.80 6.71
N ALA A 74 -20.22 6.38 7.78
CA ALA A 74 -20.79 6.32 9.13
C ALA A 74 -21.08 7.71 9.74
N GLY A 75 -20.51 8.79 9.17
CA GLY A 75 -20.58 10.13 9.77
C GLY A 75 -19.74 10.30 11.03
N ASP A 76 -18.73 9.45 11.22
CA ASP A 76 -17.82 9.53 12.36
C ASP A 76 -16.75 10.61 12.09
N GLU A 77 -17.11 11.87 12.33
CA GLU A 77 -16.22 13.01 12.09
C GLU A 77 -14.92 12.94 12.90
N ALA A 78 -14.97 12.39 14.12
CA ALA A 78 -13.79 12.24 14.96
C ALA A 78 -12.81 11.27 14.30
N LYS A 79 -13.30 10.13 13.82
CA LYS A 79 -12.47 9.15 13.12
C LYS A 79 -12.00 9.64 11.77
N VAL A 80 -12.80 10.42 11.04
CA VAL A 80 -12.38 11.08 9.79
C VAL A 80 -11.20 12.00 10.04
N LYS A 81 -11.27 12.86 11.06
CA LYS A 81 -10.19 13.79 11.45
C LYS A 81 -8.94 13.06 11.96
N GLU A 82 -9.10 11.88 12.53
CA GLU A 82 -7.97 11.01 12.92
C GLU A 82 -7.29 10.35 11.72
N LEU A 83 -8.07 9.79 10.78
CA LEU A 83 -7.56 8.97 9.68
C LEU A 83 -7.01 9.80 8.51
N GLY A 84 -7.60 10.96 8.24
CA GLY A 84 -7.19 11.81 7.12
C GLY A 84 -5.71 12.17 7.12
N PRO A 85 -5.18 12.78 8.20
CA PRO A 85 -3.74 13.10 8.29
C PRO A 85 -2.83 11.87 8.21
N LYS A 86 -3.28 10.69 8.67
CA LYS A 86 -2.50 9.45 8.61
C LYS A 86 -2.26 8.94 7.20
N LEU A 87 -2.98 9.45 6.20
CA LEU A 87 -2.71 9.14 4.80
C LEU A 87 -1.32 9.64 4.40
N GLU A 88 -0.95 10.86 4.81
CA GLU A 88 0.36 11.45 4.56
C GLU A 88 1.48 10.64 5.21
N ASP A 89 1.32 10.33 6.50
CA ASP A 89 2.29 9.53 7.25
C ASP A 89 2.51 8.15 6.62
N ALA A 90 1.44 7.54 6.08
CA ALA A 90 1.53 6.26 5.41
C ALA A 90 2.21 6.37 4.04
N TRP A 91 1.97 7.46 3.29
CA TRP A 91 2.57 7.71 1.98
C TRP A 91 4.06 8.02 2.08
N GLY A 92 4.44 8.98 2.93
CA GLY A 92 5.84 9.42 3.09
C GLY A 92 6.81 8.31 3.52
N ALA A 93 6.30 7.22 4.10
CA ALA A 93 7.12 6.07 4.49
C ALA A 93 7.72 5.30 3.29
N PHE A 94 7.18 5.43 2.08
CA PHE A 94 7.63 4.65 0.92
C PHE A 94 7.61 5.41 -0.42
N GLU A 95 7.14 6.66 -0.46
CA GLU A 95 6.98 7.46 -1.67
C GLU A 95 8.26 7.57 -2.52
N ASP A 96 9.42 7.66 -1.87
CA ASP A 96 10.73 7.77 -2.50
C ASP A 96 11.10 6.50 -3.28
N GLY A 97 10.50 5.35 -2.93
CA GLY A 97 10.60 4.11 -3.70
C GLY A 97 9.70 4.09 -4.93
N VAL A 98 8.53 4.73 -4.85
CA VAL A 98 7.55 4.77 -5.93
C VAL A 98 8.01 5.72 -7.03
N LYS A 99 8.47 6.92 -6.66
CA LYS A 99 8.85 8.00 -7.58
C LYS A 99 9.77 7.57 -8.73
N PRO A 100 10.90 6.87 -8.51
CA PRO A 100 11.78 6.47 -9.62
C PRO A 100 11.23 5.30 -10.45
N LYS A 101 10.34 4.46 -9.90
CA LYS A 101 9.84 3.24 -10.56
C LYS A 101 8.52 3.46 -11.31
N TYR A 102 7.69 4.34 -10.77
CA TYR A 102 6.33 4.62 -11.24
C TYR A 102 6.04 6.13 -11.20
N PRO A 103 6.81 6.97 -11.92
CA PRO A 103 6.73 8.44 -11.81
C PRO A 103 5.32 8.97 -12.06
N ASP A 104 4.61 8.45 -13.08
CA ASP A 104 3.24 8.85 -13.39
C ASP A 104 2.25 8.51 -12.27
N LEU A 105 2.45 7.40 -11.55
CA LEU A 105 1.59 7.00 -10.43
C LEU A 105 1.94 7.79 -9.17
N TYR A 106 3.22 8.06 -8.92
CA TYR A 106 3.66 8.96 -7.86
C TYR A 106 2.94 10.31 -7.97
N GLU A 107 3.02 10.97 -9.13
CA GLU A 107 2.37 12.27 -9.33
C GLU A 107 0.84 12.22 -9.16
N LYS A 108 0.20 11.14 -9.59
CA LYS A 108 -1.25 10.96 -9.41
C LYS A 108 -1.62 10.73 -7.95
N ILE A 109 -0.81 10.01 -7.19
CA ILE A 109 -1.03 9.78 -5.76
C ILE A 109 -0.94 11.10 -5.02
N GLU A 110 0.16 11.86 -5.19
CA GLU A 110 0.34 13.20 -4.64
C GLU A 110 -0.88 14.09 -4.90
N LYS A 111 -1.29 14.16 -6.17
CA LYS A 111 -2.43 14.98 -6.61
C LYS A 111 -3.76 14.59 -5.95
N ASN A 112 -3.96 13.32 -5.63
CA ASN A 112 -5.21 12.81 -5.05
C ASN A 112 -5.16 12.72 -3.52
N LEU A 113 -3.98 12.68 -2.93
CA LEU A 113 -3.73 12.60 -1.49
C LEU A 113 -4.13 13.91 -0.79
N ASP A 114 -3.60 15.03 -1.27
CA ASP A 114 -3.86 16.36 -0.71
C ASP A 114 -5.35 16.71 -0.60
N PRO A 115 -6.18 16.54 -1.66
CA PRO A 115 -7.62 16.76 -1.56
C PRO A 115 -8.32 15.88 -0.54
N ALA A 116 -7.93 14.60 -0.42
CA ALA A 116 -8.53 13.69 0.57
C ALA A 116 -8.19 14.13 2.00
N ILE A 117 -6.94 14.52 2.25
CA ILE A 117 -6.50 15.08 3.54
C ILE A 117 -7.24 16.39 3.84
N ALA A 118 -7.31 17.32 2.89
CA ALA A 118 -7.99 18.60 3.08
C ALA A 118 -9.48 18.41 3.38
N ALA A 119 -10.16 17.54 2.63
CA ALA A 119 -11.58 17.24 2.85
C ALA A 119 -11.85 16.60 4.22
N SER A 120 -10.92 15.79 4.72
CA SER A 120 -11.03 15.15 6.05
C SER A 120 -10.97 16.14 7.21
N LYS A 121 -10.31 17.30 7.00
CA LYS A 121 -10.14 18.37 7.99
C LYS A 121 -11.29 19.39 7.97
N ALA A 122 -12.17 19.34 6.97
CA ALA A 122 -13.25 20.30 6.81
C ALA A 122 -14.23 20.30 8.00
N SER A 123 -14.74 21.49 8.35
CA SER A 123 -15.75 21.66 9.38
C SER A 123 -16.79 22.70 8.91
N PRO A 124 -18.07 22.31 8.71
CA PRO A 124 -18.61 20.96 8.89
C PRO A 124 -18.03 19.95 7.89
N LEU A 125 -18.07 18.66 8.23
CA LEU A 125 -17.62 17.60 7.32
C LEU A 125 -18.51 17.57 6.06
N ASN A 126 -17.90 17.73 4.89
CA ASN A 126 -18.57 17.49 3.62
C ASN A 126 -18.29 16.05 3.15
N LYS A 127 -19.24 15.14 3.41
CA LYS A 127 -19.09 13.71 3.10
C LYS A 127 -18.91 13.42 1.62
N ASP A 128 -19.58 14.17 0.74
CA ASP A 128 -19.52 13.95 -0.70
C ASP A 128 -18.16 14.35 -1.26
N VAL A 129 -17.64 15.50 -0.81
CA VAL A 129 -16.31 15.98 -1.20
C VAL A 129 -15.22 15.02 -0.69
N LEU A 130 -15.31 14.59 0.58
CA LEU A 130 -14.36 13.63 1.14
C LEU A 130 -14.43 12.29 0.41
N SER A 131 -15.63 11.73 0.21
CA SER A 131 -15.79 10.43 -0.45
C SER A 131 -15.24 10.46 -1.86
N LYS A 132 -15.57 11.50 -2.64
CA LYS A 132 -15.04 11.66 -4.00
C LYS A 132 -13.52 11.75 -4.04
N ALA A 133 -12.92 12.59 -3.20
CA ALA A 133 -11.47 12.74 -3.16
C ALA A 133 -10.77 11.44 -2.72
N ASN A 134 -11.30 10.79 -1.68
CA ASN A 134 -10.73 9.55 -1.18
C ASN A 134 -10.93 8.37 -2.13
N ASP A 135 -12.03 8.31 -2.88
CA ASP A 135 -12.25 7.29 -3.91
C ASP A 135 -11.26 7.45 -5.08
N GLN A 136 -10.92 8.69 -5.46
CA GLN A 136 -9.88 8.96 -6.46
C GLN A 136 -8.49 8.50 -5.99
N LEU A 137 -8.17 8.75 -4.71
CA LEU A 137 -6.95 8.23 -4.09
C LEU A 137 -6.95 6.71 -4.09
N ILE A 138 -8.02 6.06 -3.61
CA ILE A 138 -8.17 4.59 -3.59
C ILE A 138 -7.98 4.01 -4.99
N GLN A 139 -8.60 4.60 -6.02
CA GLN A 139 -8.45 4.12 -7.39
C GLN A 139 -6.98 4.19 -7.86
N THR A 140 -6.28 5.28 -7.53
CA THR A 140 -4.86 5.42 -7.90
C THR A 140 -3.97 4.42 -7.17
N LEU A 141 -4.26 4.14 -5.90
CA LEU A 141 -3.56 3.13 -5.11
C LEU A 141 -3.82 1.71 -5.64
N TYR A 142 -5.02 1.45 -6.18
CA TYR A 142 -5.27 0.21 -6.90
C TYR A 142 -4.47 0.13 -8.20
N ASP A 143 -4.36 1.20 -8.98
CA ASP A 143 -3.53 1.22 -10.18
C ASP A 143 -2.06 0.88 -9.84
N LEU A 144 -1.54 1.39 -8.72
CA LEU A 144 -0.22 1.00 -8.21
C LEU A 144 -0.18 -0.46 -7.76
N SER A 145 -1.17 -0.92 -7.00
CA SER A 145 -1.27 -2.32 -6.56
C SER A 145 -1.29 -3.30 -7.73
N GLN A 146 -1.94 -2.95 -8.85
CA GLN A 146 -1.93 -3.77 -10.07
C GLN A 146 -0.53 -3.94 -10.67
N LYS A 147 0.34 -2.93 -10.56
CA LYS A 147 1.74 -3.01 -11.01
C LYS A 147 2.59 -3.87 -10.08
N LEU A 148 2.29 -3.83 -8.78
CA LEU A 148 3.05 -4.53 -7.73
C LEU A 148 2.62 -6.00 -7.56
N ILE A 149 1.37 -6.32 -7.90
CA ILE A 149 0.79 -7.66 -7.77
C ILE A 149 0.52 -8.20 -9.17
N PRO A 150 1.46 -8.99 -9.74
CA PRO A 150 1.29 -9.56 -11.07
C PRO A 150 0.23 -10.66 -11.07
N VAL A 151 -0.35 -10.91 -12.25
CA VAL A 151 -1.41 -11.91 -12.45
C VAL A 151 -0.99 -13.30 -12.01
N ASP A 152 0.28 -13.67 -12.23
CA ASP A 152 0.79 -14.97 -11.81
C ASP A 152 0.82 -15.12 -10.29
N GLN A 153 1.06 -14.03 -9.55
CA GLN A 153 0.96 -14.05 -8.08
C GLN A 153 -0.49 -14.24 -7.63
N ILE A 154 -1.46 -13.60 -8.32
CA ILE A 154 -2.90 -13.79 -8.05
C ILE A 154 -3.29 -15.26 -8.30
N LYS A 155 -2.86 -15.83 -9.43
CA LYS A 155 -3.14 -17.24 -9.76
C LYS A 155 -2.51 -18.19 -8.76
N ALA A 156 -1.25 -17.96 -8.38
CA ALA A 156 -0.58 -18.77 -7.36
C ALA A 156 -1.31 -18.73 -6.01
N GLY A 157 -1.69 -17.53 -5.54
CA GLY A 157 -2.47 -17.37 -4.31
C GLY A 157 -3.83 -18.06 -4.40
N ALA A 158 -4.53 -17.93 -5.52
CA ALA A 158 -5.81 -18.60 -5.76
C ALA A 158 -5.70 -20.13 -5.75
N THR A 159 -4.66 -20.69 -6.38
CA THR A 159 -4.37 -22.13 -6.34
C THR A 159 -4.06 -22.60 -4.92
N GLN A 160 -3.31 -21.83 -4.14
CA GLN A 160 -3.05 -22.14 -2.74
C GLN A 160 -4.34 -22.13 -1.91
N MET A 161 -5.20 -21.13 -2.09
CA MET A 161 -6.51 -21.08 -1.43
C MET A 161 -7.39 -22.27 -1.82
N LEU A 162 -7.38 -22.72 -3.08
CA LEU A 162 -8.11 -23.93 -3.50
C LEU A 162 -7.63 -25.18 -2.76
N GLY A 163 -6.32 -25.32 -2.56
CA GLY A 163 -5.76 -26.42 -1.76
C GLY A 163 -6.28 -26.39 -0.32
N ILE A 164 -6.21 -25.23 0.33
CA ILE A 164 -6.70 -25.04 1.70
C ILE A 164 -8.21 -25.29 1.79
N ALA A 165 -8.99 -24.76 0.85
CA ALA A 165 -10.44 -24.95 0.80
C ALA A 165 -10.80 -26.44 0.64
N GLY A 166 -10.07 -27.17 -0.21
CA GLY A 166 -10.26 -28.61 -0.40
C GLY A 166 -9.96 -29.43 0.85
N ASP A 167 -8.93 -29.08 1.62
CA ASP A 167 -8.64 -29.75 2.89
C ASP A 167 -9.65 -29.35 3.98
N LEU A 168 -10.03 -28.07 4.03
CA LEU A 168 -11.06 -27.57 4.94
C LEU A 168 -12.40 -28.31 4.73
N LYS A 169 -12.79 -28.56 3.48
CA LYS A 169 -13.99 -29.35 3.14
C LYS A 169 -13.97 -30.74 3.77
N LYS A 170 -12.87 -31.48 3.61
CA LYS A 170 -12.71 -32.84 4.17
C LYS A 170 -12.84 -32.83 5.70
N GLU A 171 -12.24 -31.84 6.35
CA GLU A 171 -12.25 -31.72 7.82
C GLU A 171 -13.64 -31.30 8.35
N ILE A 172 -14.38 -30.46 7.61
CA ILE A 172 -15.79 -30.13 7.90
C ILE A 172 -16.64 -31.41 7.87
N GLU A 173 -16.51 -32.22 6.82
CA GLU A 173 -17.25 -33.47 6.63
C GLU A 173 -16.92 -34.46 7.75
N ALA A 174 -15.64 -34.64 8.06
CA ALA A 174 -15.15 -35.47 9.17
C ALA A 174 -15.59 -34.95 10.55
N GLY A 175 -15.98 -33.67 10.67
CA GLY A 175 -16.33 -33.04 11.94
C GLY A 175 -15.13 -32.75 12.84
N ASN A 176 -13.95 -32.58 12.25
CA ASN A 176 -12.73 -32.29 12.99
C ASN A 176 -12.66 -30.79 13.33
N GLU A 177 -13.35 -30.39 14.40
CA GLU A 177 -13.43 -28.96 14.77
C GLU A 177 -12.07 -28.29 14.96
N ALA A 178 -11.09 -29.02 15.51
CA ALA A 178 -9.75 -28.49 15.72
C ALA A 178 -9.07 -28.11 14.40
N LYS A 179 -9.17 -28.96 13.38
CA LYS A 179 -8.59 -28.68 12.06
C LYS A 179 -9.36 -27.63 11.28
N VAL A 180 -10.69 -27.60 11.37
CA VAL A 180 -11.50 -26.54 10.78
C VAL A 180 -11.10 -25.17 11.33
N LYS A 181 -10.91 -25.06 12.65
CA LYS A 181 -10.45 -23.83 13.32
C LYS A 181 -9.03 -23.42 12.91
N GLU A 182 -8.18 -24.38 12.58
CA GLU A 182 -6.82 -24.13 12.09
C GLU A 182 -6.80 -23.67 10.62
N LEU A 183 -7.60 -24.29 9.76
CA LEU A 183 -7.57 -24.08 8.31
C LEU A 183 -8.37 -22.84 7.87
N GLY A 184 -9.50 -22.54 8.53
CA GLY A 184 -10.33 -21.39 8.16
C GLY A 184 -9.56 -20.06 8.10
N PRO A 185 -8.86 -19.64 9.16
CA PRO A 185 -8.07 -18.39 9.15
C PRO A 185 -6.96 -18.36 8.10
N LYS A 186 -6.37 -19.52 7.74
CA LYS A 186 -5.33 -19.57 6.72
C LYS A 186 -5.82 -19.15 5.34
N LEU A 187 -7.13 -19.27 5.06
CA LEU A 187 -7.71 -18.74 3.82
C LEU A 187 -7.55 -17.21 3.76
N GLU A 188 -7.85 -16.52 4.86
CA GLU A 188 -7.70 -15.06 4.97
C GLU A 188 -6.23 -14.64 4.89
N ASP A 189 -5.34 -15.39 5.56
CA ASP A 189 -3.91 -15.14 5.52
C ASP A 189 -3.40 -15.17 4.07
N VAL A 190 -3.81 -16.17 3.28
CA VAL A 190 -3.40 -16.27 1.87
C VAL A 190 -4.09 -15.20 1.01
N TRP A 191 -5.39 -14.97 1.19
CA TRP A 191 -6.15 -13.95 0.46
C TRP A 191 -5.51 -12.56 0.58
N SER A 192 -5.12 -12.17 1.79
CA SER A 192 -4.50 -10.88 2.08
C SER A 192 -3.23 -10.59 1.27
N THR A 193 -2.54 -11.62 0.77
CA THR A 193 -1.29 -11.46 0.01
C THR A 193 -1.51 -10.95 -1.42
N PHE A 194 -2.72 -11.07 -1.95
CA PHE A 194 -3.02 -10.76 -3.35
C PHE A 194 -4.39 -10.07 -3.59
N GLU A 195 -5.24 -9.91 -2.58
CA GLU A 195 -6.60 -9.35 -2.72
C GLU A 195 -6.64 -7.98 -3.42
N ASP A 196 -5.67 -7.11 -3.11
CA ASP A 196 -5.58 -5.74 -3.64
C ASP A 196 -5.21 -5.73 -5.14
N GLY A 197 -4.69 -6.85 -5.65
CA GLY A 197 -4.48 -7.07 -7.07
C GLY A 197 -5.74 -7.55 -7.80
N VAL A 198 -6.73 -8.14 -7.10
CA VAL A 198 -7.94 -8.71 -7.70
C VAL A 198 -8.98 -7.65 -7.98
N ARG A 199 -9.33 -6.83 -6.97
CA ARG A 199 -10.41 -5.84 -7.08
C ARG A 199 -10.32 -4.92 -8.30
N PRO A 200 -9.16 -4.34 -8.65
CA PRO A 200 -9.10 -3.47 -9.82
C PRO A 200 -9.10 -4.20 -11.16
N ARG A 201 -8.90 -5.52 -11.16
CA ARG A 201 -9.06 -6.37 -12.35
C ARG A 201 -10.47 -6.91 -12.50
N SER A 202 -11.13 -7.21 -11.38
CA SER A 202 -12.54 -7.63 -11.34
C SER A 202 -13.13 -7.39 -9.96
N ALA A 203 -13.92 -6.31 -9.85
CA ALA A 203 -14.69 -6.02 -8.64
C ALA A 203 -15.77 -7.08 -8.37
N GLU A 204 -16.30 -7.71 -9.43
CA GLU A 204 -17.27 -8.80 -9.31
C GLU A 204 -16.65 -10.03 -8.64
N LEU A 205 -15.48 -10.49 -9.11
CA LEU A 205 -14.79 -11.64 -8.51
C LEU A 205 -14.38 -11.36 -7.07
N TYR A 206 -13.85 -10.17 -6.80
CA TYR A 206 -13.54 -9.73 -5.44
C TYR A 206 -14.78 -9.85 -4.55
N GLY A 207 -15.93 -9.33 -4.99
CA GLY A 207 -17.19 -9.43 -4.25
C GLY A 207 -17.68 -10.87 -4.03
N LYS A 208 -17.56 -11.75 -5.04
CA LYS A 208 -17.90 -13.18 -4.92
C LYS A 208 -17.02 -13.88 -3.87
N LEU A 209 -15.71 -13.65 -3.91
CA LEU A 209 -14.75 -14.23 -2.97
C LEU A 209 -15.03 -13.78 -1.54
N GLU A 210 -15.14 -12.46 -1.31
CA GLU A 210 -15.44 -11.88 0.01
C GLU A 210 -16.75 -12.39 0.61
N LYS A 211 -17.76 -12.62 -0.22
CA LYS A 211 -19.08 -13.11 0.20
C LYS A 211 -19.02 -14.53 0.76
N SER A 212 -18.12 -15.38 0.29
CA SER A 212 -17.91 -16.73 0.81
C SER A 212 -16.85 -16.77 1.90
N LEU A 213 -15.71 -16.12 1.68
CA LEU A 213 -14.53 -16.20 2.53
C LEU A 213 -14.80 -15.69 3.96
N ASN A 214 -15.30 -14.46 4.11
CA ASN A 214 -15.52 -13.85 5.43
C ASN A 214 -16.43 -14.69 6.35
N PRO A 215 -17.64 -15.11 5.92
CA PRO A 215 -18.48 -15.96 6.75
C PRO A 215 -17.92 -17.37 6.93
N GLU A 216 -17.10 -17.90 6.01
CA GLU A 216 -16.44 -19.19 6.16
C GLU A 216 -15.38 -19.14 7.26
N VAL A 217 -14.52 -18.13 7.23
CA VAL A 217 -13.51 -17.86 8.26
C VAL A 217 -14.22 -17.69 9.61
N ALA A 218 -15.25 -16.85 9.70
CA ALA A 218 -15.99 -16.64 10.94
C ALA A 218 -16.71 -17.92 11.41
N GLY A 219 -17.31 -18.68 10.50
CA GLY A 219 -18.00 -19.94 10.81
C GLY A 219 -17.05 -21.03 11.30
N SER A 220 -15.82 -21.07 10.76
CA SER A 220 -14.79 -22.05 11.13
C SER A 220 -14.40 -21.96 12.61
N GLN A 221 -14.59 -20.78 13.21
CA GLN A 221 -14.23 -20.52 14.61
C GLN A 221 -15.35 -20.86 15.61
N LYS A 222 -16.55 -21.22 15.15
CA LYS A 222 -17.69 -21.52 16.03
C LYS A 222 -17.59 -22.93 16.64
N SER A 223 -18.26 -23.13 17.78
CA SER A 223 -18.54 -24.44 18.35
C SER A 223 -19.98 -24.48 18.90
N PRO A 224 -20.79 -25.50 18.55
CA PRO A 224 -20.48 -26.55 17.56
C PRO A 224 -20.36 -25.99 16.14
N LEU A 225 -19.67 -26.70 15.26
CA LEU A 225 -19.62 -26.35 13.84
C LEU A 225 -20.98 -26.50 13.16
N ASP A 226 -21.38 -25.49 12.38
CA ASP A 226 -22.44 -25.62 11.39
C ASP A 226 -21.86 -26.20 10.09
N LYS A 227 -21.81 -27.53 10.02
CA LYS A 227 -21.19 -28.23 8.89
C LYS A 227 -21.87 -27.94 7.55
N GLN A 228 -23.20 -27.77 7.55
CA GLN A 228 -23.95 -27.53 6.33
C GLN A 228 -23.65 -26.13 5.79
N ALA A 229 -23.71 -25.11 6.65
CA ALA A 229 -23.39 -23.75 6.25
C ALA A 229 -21.93 -23.63 5.78
N LEU A 230 -20.99 -24.22 6.52
CA LEU A 230 -19.58 -24.21 6.13
C LEU A 230 -19.32 -24.94 4.81
N SER A 231 -19.98 -26.07 4.58
CA SER A 231 -19.88 -26.80 3.32
C SER A 231 -20.34 -25.95 2.14
N GLN A 232 -21.45 -25.22 2.27
CA GLN A 232 -21.97 -24.35 1.21
C GLN A 232 -21.07 -23.15 0.95
N LEU A 233 -20.52 -22.54 2.01
CA LEU A 233 -19.58 -21.42 1.87
C LEU A 233 -18.30 -21.86 1.16
N ASN A 234 -17.75 -23.01 1.54
CA ASN A 234 -16.56 -23.61 0.93
C ASN A 234 -16.76 -23.93 -0.56
N ASP A 235 -17.92 -24.47 -0.92
CA ASP A 235 -18.27 -24.74 -2.33
C ASP A 235 -18.35 -23.43 -3.13
N GLY A 236 -18.96 -22.39 -2.57
CA GLY A 236 -19.02 -21.06 -3.19
C GLY A 236 -17.65 -20.40 -3.33
N LEU A 237 -16.78 -20.51 -2.32
CA LEU A 237 -15.41 -20.02 -2.37
C LEU A 237 -14.62 -20.74 -3.47
N THR A 238 -14.71 -22.08 -3.50
CA THR A 238 -14.07 -22.92 -4.51
C THR A 238 -14.52 -22.56 -5.93
N GLN A 239 -15.81 -22.31 -6.13
CA GLN A 239 -16.34 -21.86 -7.42
C GLN A 239 -15.76 -20.50 -7.83
N ALA A 240 -15.76 -19.51 -6.93
CA ALA A 240 -15.24 -18.18 -7.20
C ALA A 240 -13.73 -18.18 -7.49
N LEU A 241 -12.95 -19.01 -6.78
CA LEU A 241 -11.52 -19.19 -7.03
C LEU A 241 -11.24 -19.80 -8.41
N ASN A 242 -12.01 -20.81 -8.81
CA ASN A 242 -11.91 -21.40 -10.15
C ASN A 242 -12.29 -20.40 -11.25
N GLU A 243 -13.37 -19.64 -11.06
CA GLU A 243 -13.77 -18.56 -11.99
C GLU A 243 -12.65 -17.52 -12.13
N MET A 244 -12.03 -17.12 -11.02
CA MET A 244 -10.91 -16.18 -11.04
C MET A 244 -9.71 -16.74 -11.83
N LEU A 245 -9.32 -18.00 -11.62
CA LEU A 245 -8.22 -18.62 -12.37
C LEU A 245 -8.45 -18.62 -13.89
N GLN A 246 -9.70 -18.71 -14.33
CA GLN A 246 -10.07 -18.73 -15.75
C GLN A 246 -10.14 -17.34 -16.38
N THR A 247 -10.44 -16.31 -15.60
CA THR A 247 -10.86 -15.00 -16.13
C THR A 247 -9.90 -13.85 -15.80
N ILE A 248 -9.06 -13.98 -14.77
CA ILE A 248 -8.15 -12.91 -14.34
C ILE A 248 -7.05 -12.64 -15.39
N LYS A 249 -6.83 -11.36 -15.70
CA LYS A 249 -5.88 -10.88 -16.72
C LYS A 249 -5.09 -9.66 -16.25
#